data_AF-A0A3D2F939-F1
#
_entry.id   AF-A0A3D2F939-F1
#
_cell.length_a   1.000
_cell.length_b   1.000
_cell.length_c   1.000
_cell.angle_alpha   90.00
_cell.angle_beta   90.00
_cell.angle_gamma   90.00
#
_symmetry.space_group_name_H-M   'P 1'
#
loop_
_entity.id
_entity.type
_entity.pdbx_description
1 polymer ?
#
loop_
_entity_poly.entity_id
_entity_poly.type
_entity_poly.pdbx_seq_one_letter_code
_entity_poly.pdbx_strand_id
1 'polypeptide(L)'
;MTDLNSDPVSHKRAVRNVTVLVLAQAILGAQMPLIFTIGGLAGQSLASNVCFATLPISMIVLGSMLSATPVSAIMQNYGRRVGFWLGTLGGAIGAAVCAYALYVSSFPLFLLGSFFTGVYMSAQGFYRFAAADSASDAFRPKAISYVMAGGLVAAVLGPQLFKVT
;
A
#
# COMPACT_ATOMS: atom_id res chain seq x y z
N MET A 1 1.98 29.19 29.84
CA MET A 1 2.86 28.53 30.82
C MET A 1 2.22 27.19 31.20
N THR A 2 2.42 26.15 30.40
CA THR A 2 2.17 24.72 30.73
C THR A 2 2.90 23.85 29.70
N ASP A 3 4.18 24.15 29.46
CA ASP A 3 5.08 23.38 28.59
C ASP A 3 6.01 22.52 29.45
N LEU A 4 5.52 21.52 30.21
CA LEU A 4 6.39 20.63 30.98
C LEU A 4 5.74 19.26 31.23
N ASN A 5 5.44 18.48 30.18
CA ASN A 5 5.39 17.01 30.30
C ASN A 5 5.49 16.26 28.96
N SER A 6 6.32 16.72 28.03
CA SER A 6 6.73 15.89 26.90
C SER A 6 7.80 14.90 27.37
N ASP A 7 7.33 13.79 27.94
CA ASP A 7 8.17 12.67 28.36
C ASP A 7 9.21 12.34 27.26
N PRO A 8 10.52 12.41 27.51
CA PRO A 8 11.54 12.13 26.49
C PRO A 8 11.44 10.70 25.94
N VAL A 9 10.83 9.80 26.72
CA VAL A 9 10.46 8.44 26.31
C VAL A 9 9.34 8.45 25.25
N SER A 10 8.37 9.36 25.34
CA SER A 10 7.27 9.52 24.38
C SER A 10 7.77 10.02 23.02
N HIS A 11 8.68 10.98 23.01
CA HIS A 11 9.27 11.49 21.76
C HIS A 11 10.15 10.44 21.06
N LYS A 12 10.98 9.68 21.79
CA LYS A 12 11.77 8.58 21.19
C LYS A 12 10.88 7.46 20.63
N ARG A 13 9.76 7.14 21.29
CA ARG A 13 8.79 6.15 20.80
C ARG A 13 8.06 6.64 19.54
N ALA A 14 7.68 7.92 19.49
CA ALA A 14 7.10 8.55 18.31
C ALA A 14 8.04 8.49 17.10
N VAL A 15 9.31 8.86 17.28
CA VAL A 15 10.33 8.79 16.22
C VAL A 15 10.53 7.35 15.74
N ARG A 16 10.65 6.39 16.67
CA ARG A 16 10.79 4.97 16.33
C ARG A 16 9.59 4.45 15.52
N ASN A 17 8.36 4.80 15.92
CA ASN A 17 7.15 4.37 15.21
C ASN A 17 7.10 4.98 13.81
N VAL A 18 7.43 6.27 13.66
CA VAL A 18 7.52 6.92 12.35
C VAL A 18 8.59 6.24 11.49
N THR A 19 9.78 5.93 12.02
CA THR A 19 10.83 5.21 11.27
C THR A 19 10.37 3.84 10.80
N VAL A 20 9.69 3.06 11.66
CA VAL A 20 9.14 1.75 11.26
C VAL A 20 8.09 1.90 10.17
N LEU A 21 7.21 2.91 10.25
CA LEU A 21 6.19 3.17 9.22
C LEU A 21 6.81 3.66 7.90
N VAL A 22 7.88 4.46 7.95
CA VAL A 22 8.65 4.89 6.77
C VAL A 22 9.30 3.69 6.10
N LEU A 23 9.96 2.80 6.86
CA LEU A 23 10.56 1.58 6.32
C LEU A 23 9.51 0.62 5.77
N ALA A 24 8.39 0.46 6.48
CA ALA A 24 7.26 -0.33 6.00
C ALA A 24 6.72 0.24 4.68
N GLN A 25 6.51 1.56 4.57
CA GLN A 25 6.06 2.18 3.33
C GLN A 25 7.12 2.08 2.21
N ALA A 26 8.41 2.13 2.54
CA ALA A 26 9.47 1.95 1.55
C ALA A 26 9.48 0.51 0.99
N ILE A 27 9.29 -0.50 1.82
CA ILE A 27 9.24 -1.91 1.38
C ILE A 27 7.93 -2.20 0.65
N LEU A 28 6.80 -1.87 1.27
CA LEU A 28 5.45 -2.13 0.77
C LEU A 28 5.14 -1.30 -0.48
N GLY A 29 5.66 -0.06 -0.54
CA GLY A 29 5.47 0.85 -1.68
C GLY A 29 6.21 0.40 -2.93
N ALA A 30 7.29 -0.38 -2.79
CA ALA A 30 8.08 -0.87 -3.92
C ALA A 30 7.30 -1.93 -4.74
N GLN A 31 6.31 -2.56 -4.09
CA GLN A 31 5.48 -3.58 -4.71
C GLN A 31 4.49 -3.01 -5.73
N MET A 32 3.99 -1.78 -5.55
CA MET A 32 2.98 -1.16 -6.43
C MET A 32 3.46 -0.95 -7.88
N PRO A 33 4.65 -0.37 -8.12
CA PRO A 33 5.20 -0.28 -9.48
C PRO A 33 5.31 -1.64 -10.16
N LEU A 34 5.76 -2.67 -9.44
CA LEU A 34 5.89 -4.02 -9.97
C LEU A 34 4.54 -4.62 -10.33
N ILE A 35 3.53 -4.44 -9.46
CA ILE A 35 2.15 -4.86 -9.73
C ILE A 35 1.62 -4.19 -11.00
N PHE A 36 1.87 -2.90 -11.21
CA PHE A 36 1.40 -2.22 -12.42
C PHE A 36 2.16 -2.66 -13.68
N THR A 37 3.48 -2.86 -13.59
CA THR A 37 4.27 -3.36 -14.72
C THR A 37 3.85 -4.78 -15.11
N ILE A 38 3.85 -5.71 -14.15
CA ILE A 38 3.48 -7.12 -14.37
C ILE A 38 1.99 -7.23 -14.69
N GLY A 39 1.14 -6.45 -14.04
CA GLY A 39 -0.30 -6.44 -14.27
C GLY A 39 -0.68 -5.96 -15.66
N GLY A 40 0.02 -4.96 -16.21
CA GLY A 40 -0.13 -4.54 -17.60
C GLY A 40 0.34 -5.60 -18.59
N LEU A 41 1.49 -6.24 -18.33
CA LEU A 41 2.03 -7.33 -19.14
C LEU A 41 1.15 -8.59 -19.12
N ALA A 42 0.66 -8.98 -17.94
CA ALA A 42 -0.27 -10.08 -17.77
C ALA A 42 -1.62 -9.76 -18.41
N GLY A 43 -2.09 -8.51 -18.29
CA GLY A 43 -3.26 -8.02 -19.00
C GLY A 43 -3.10 -8.14 -20.51
N GLN A 44 -1.93 -7.76 -21.06
CA GLN A 44 -1.64 -7.93 -22.48
C GLN A 44 -1.51 -9.39 -22.92
N SER A 45 -0.98 -10.26 -22.04
CA SER A 45 -0.74 -11.67 -22.36
C SER A 45 -1.99 -12.55 -22.24
N LEU A 46 -2.90 -12.25 -21.30
CA LEU A 46 -4.15 -12.98 -21.08
C LEU A 46 -5.35 -12.37 -21.81
N ALA A 47 -5.32 -11.07 -22.16
CA ALA A 47 -6.45 -10.46 -22.84
C ALA A 47 -6.51 -10.91 -24.31
N SER A 48 -7.65 -11.48 -24.69
CA SER A 48 -7.97 -11.78 -26.10
C SER A 48 -8.06 -10.53 -26.98
N ASN A 49 -8.23 -9.35 -26.38
CA ASN A 49 -8.31 -8.06 -27.06
C ASN A 49 -7.46 -7.02 -26.32
N VAL A 50 -6.54 -6.36 -27.03
CA VAL A 50 -5.57 -5.39 -26.47
C VAL A 50 -6.26 -4.24 -25.73
N CYS A 51 -7.50 -3.90 -26.10
CA CYS A 51 -8.32 -2.90 -25.39
C CYS A 51 -8.56 -3.23 -23.91
N PHE A 52 -8.46 -4.50 -23.49
CA PHE A 52 -8.64 -4.92 -22.10
C PHE A 52 -7.33 -5.05 -21.32
N ALA A 53 -6.18 -4.75 -21.91
CA ALA A 53 -4.88 -4.88 -21.25
C ALA A 53 -4.74 -3.98 -20.00
N THR A 54 -5.46 -2.86 -19.95
CA THR A 54 -5.44 -1.91 -18.81
C THR A 54 -6.52 -2.18 -17.77
N LEU A 55 -7.48 -3.08 -18.07
CA LEU A 55 -8.60 -3.38 -17.18
C LEU A 55 -8.17 -3.87 -15.79
N PRO A 56 -7.11 -4.69 -15.64
CA PRO A 56 -6.62 -5.10 -14.32
C PRO A 56 -6.18 -3.90 -13.45
N ILE A 57 -5.49 -2.92 -14.05
CA ILE A 57 -5.07 -1.70 -13.36
C ILE A 57 -6.29 -0.90 -12.92
N SER A 58 -7.29 -0.75 -13.80
CA SER A 58 -8.57 -0.11 -13.45
C SER A 58 -9.26 -0.81 -12.28
N MET A 59 -9.25 -2.15 -12.22
CA MET A 59 -9.82 -2.91 -11.11
C MET A 59 -9.07 -2.68 -9.79
N ILE A 60 -7.75 -2.53 -9.81
CA ILE A 60 -6.97 -2.16 -8.60
C ILE A 60 -7.44 -0.80 -8.07
N VAL A 61 -7.57 0.20 -8.96
CA VAL A 61 -8.03 1.54 -8.56
C VAL A 61 -9.46 1.51 -8.04
N LEU A 62 -10.37 0.80 -8.74
CA LEU A 62 -11.75 0.63 -8.30
C LEU A 62 -11.83 -0.08 -6.93
N GLY A 63 -11.08 -1.16 -6.74
CA GLY A 63 -10.98 -1.87 -5.47
C GLY A 63 -10.44 -0.96 -4.37
N SER A 64 -9.46 -0.12 -4.67
CA SER A 64 -8.94 0.86 -3.71
C SER A 64 -9.97 1.91 -3.31
N MET A 65 -10.75 2.42 -4.28
CA MET A 65 -11.79 3.41 -4.01
C MET A 65 -12.92 2.83 -3.15
N LEU A 66 -13.37 1.62 -3.50
CA LEU A 66 -14.46 0.94 -2.79
C LEU A 66 -14.04 0.50 -1.38
N SER A 67 -12.78 0.12 -1.22
CA SER A 67 -12.22 -0.31 0.08
C SER A 67 -11.74 0.83 0.97
N ALA A 68 -11.56 2.05 0.46
CA ALA A 68 -11.09 3.19 1.24
C ALA A 68 -11.99 3.51 2.43
N THR A 69 -13.30 3.59 2.21
CA THR A 69 -14.29 3.87 3.26
C THR A 69 -14.32 2.77 4.34
N PRO A 70 -14.47 1.48 4.02
CA PRO A 70 -14.50 0.43 5.04
C PRO A 70 -13.15 0.27 5.75
N VAL A 71 -12.01 0.36 5.04
CA VAL A 71 -10.68 0.28 5.67
C VAL A 71 -10.47 1.44 6.65
N SER A 72 -10.85 2.67 6.25
CA SER A 72 -10.81 3.84 7.14
C SER A 72 -11.69 3.65 8.37
N ALA A 73 -12.93 3.18 8.19
CA ALA A 73 -13.84 2.91 9.30
C ALA A 73 -13.31 1.85 10.26
N ILE A 74 -12.69 0.78 9.75
CA ILE A 74 -12.07 -0.25 10.59
C ILE A 74 -10.86 0.31 11.34
N MET A 75 -10.05 1.14 10.69
CA MET A 75 -8.90 1.80 11.34
C MET A 75 -9.32 2.74 12.47
N GLN A 76 -10.47 3.42 12.32
CA GLN A 76 -11.01 4.29 13.36
C GLN A 76 -11.62 3.50 14.53
N ASN A 77 -12.38 2.44 14.25
CA ASN A 77 -13.11 1.68 15.27
C ASN A 77 -12.26 0.62 16.00
N TYR A 78 -11.38 -0.08 15.29
CA TYR A 78 -10.58 -1.21 15.82
C TYR A 78 -9.08 -0.90 15.91
N GLY A 79 -8.67 0.31 15.54
CA GLY A 79 -7.29 0.78 15.58
C GLY A 79 -6.50 0.51 14.29
N ARG A 80 -5.48 1.35 14.07
CA ARG A 80 -4.70 1.38 12.82
C ARG A 80 -3.97 0.07 12.50
N ARG A 81 -3.50 -0.65 13.53
CA ARG A 81 -2.78 -1.92 13.35
C ARG A 81 -3.66 -2.98 12.68
N VAL A 82 -4.94 -3.06 13.07
CA VAL A 82 -5.92 -4.00 12.50
C VAL A 82 -6.21 -3.65 11.04
N GLY A 83 -6.38 -2.36 10.73
CA GLY A 83 -6.58 -1.91 9.35
C GLY A 83 -5.39 -2.24 8.43
N PHE A 84 -4.15 -2.08 8.92
CA PHE A 84 -2.96 -2.49 8.13
C PHE A 84 -2.89 -4.00 7.92
N TRP A 85 -3.20 -4.81 8.94
CA TRP A 85 -3.28 -6.26 8.79
C TRP A 85 -4.33 -6.68 7.75
N LEU A 86 -5.51 -6.05 7.77
CA LEU A 86 -6.55 -6.27 6.76
C LEU A 86 -6.08 -5.91 5.36
N GLY A 87 -5.40 -4.77 5.21
CA GLY A 87 -4.80 -4.36 3.93
C GLY A 87 -3.77 -5.36 3.42
N THR A 88 -2.85 -5.80 4.28
CA THR A 88 -1.82 -6.78 3.93
C THR A 88 -2.43 -8.15 3.60
N LEU A 89 -3.43 -8.61 4.35
CA LEU A 89 -4.15 -9.85 4.05
C LEU A 89 -4.90 -9.75 2.72
N GLY A 90 -5.59 -8.64 2.46
CA GLY A 90 -6.25 -8.38 1.18
C GLY A 90 -5.28 -8.38 0.01
N GLY A 91 -4.10 -7.77 0.19
CA GLY A 91 -3.01 -7.80 -0.79
C GLY A 91 -2.42 -9.19 -1.01
N ALA A 92 -2.22 -9.96 0.06
CA ALA A 92 -1.70 -11.33 -0.02
C ALA A 92 -2.68 -12.28 -0.73
N ILE A 93 -3.98 -12.18 -0.42
CA ILE A 93 -5.04 -12.91 -1.10
C ILE A 93 -5.10 -12.47 -2.58
N GLY A 94 -5.08 -11.16 -2.86
CA GLY A 94 -5.05 -10.64 -4.22
C GLY A 94 -3.87 -11.15 -5.03
N ALA A 95 -2.67 -11.17 -4.44
CA ALA A 95 -1.47 -11.69 -5.08
C ALA A 95 -1.55 -13.20 -5.33
N ALA A 96 -2.05 -13.99 -4.37
CA ALA A 96 -2.24 -15.44 -4.54
C ALA A 96 -3.28 -15.75 -5.63
N VAL A 97 -4.39 -15.02 -5.66
CA VAL A 97 -5.42 -15.15 -6.70
C VAL A 97 -4.87 -14.75 -8.06
N CYS A 98 -4.09 -13.66 -8.16
CA CYS A 98 -3.43 -13.27 -9.40
C CYS A 98 -2.44 -14.33 -9.90
N ALA A 99 -1.61 -14.87 -9.01
CA ALA A 99 -0.66 -15.93 -9.35
C ALA A 99 -1.38 -17.19 -9.86
N TYR A 100 -2.47 -17.60 -9.19
CA TYR A 100 -3.30 -18.71 -9.62
C TYR A 100 -4.02 -18.42 -10.95
N ALA A 101 -4.50 -17.20 -11.16
CA ALA A 101 -5.14 -16.77 -12.39
C ALA A 101 -4.19 -16.83 -13.59
N LEU A 102 -2.91 -16.46 -13.40
CA LEU A 102 -1.87 -16.64 -14.43
C LEU A 102 -1.64 -18.11 -14.73
N TYR A 103 -1.57 -18.97 -13.70
CA TYR A 103 -1.38 -20.42 -13.88
C TYR A 103 -2.50 -21.06 -14.71
N VAL A 104 -3.76 -20.67 -14.47
CA VAL A 104 -4.93 -21.17 -15.21
C VAL A 104 -5.20 -20.35 -16.50
N SER A 105 -4.41 -19.30 -16.76
CA SER A 105 -4.60 -18.37 -17.89
C SER A 105 -6.02 -17.77 -17.95
N SER A 106 -6.62 -17.46 -16.80
CA SER A 106 -8.00 -16.96 -16.70
C SER A 106 -8.05 -15.46 -16.43
N PHE A 107 -8.46 -14.69 -17.45
CA PHE A 107 -8.55 -13.22 -17.37
C PHE A 107 -9.55 -12.72 -16.30
N PRO A 108 -10.77 -13.27 -16.16
CA PRO A 108 -11.71 -12.81 -15.12
C PRO A 108 -11.20 -13.04 -13.70
N LEU A 109 -10.49 -14.16 -13.48
CA LEU A 109 -9.91 -14.48 -12.18
C LEU A 109 -8.77 -13.51 -11.84
N PHE A 110 -8.02 -13.08 -12.85
CA PHE A 110 -6.98 -12.06 -12.71
C PHE A 110 -7.57 -10.69 -12.34
N LEU A 111 -8.73 -10.33 -12.90
CA LEU A 111 -9.46 -9.12 -12.53
C LEU A 111 -9.93 -9.15 -11.07
N LEU A 112 -10.42 -10.29 -10.60
CA LEU A 112 -10.81 -10.46 -9.19
C LEU A 112 -9.60 -10.30 -8.25
N GLY A 113 -8.47 -10.95 -8.55
CA GLY A 113 -7.23 -10.77 -7.76
C GLY A 113 -6.73 -9.33 -7.77
N SER A 114 -6.83 -8.65 -8.92
CA SER A 114 -6.49 -7.23 -9.09
C SER A 114 -7.39 -6.33 -8.22
N PHE A 115 -8.69 -6.63 -8.17
CA PHE A 115 -9.62 -5.91 -7.30
C PHE A 115 -9.24 -6.03 -5.81
N PHE A 116 -8.91 -7.23 -5.33
CA PHE A 116 -8.44 -7.44 -3.95
C PHE A 116 -7.11 -6.72 -3.67
N THR A 117 -6.22 -6.67 -4.65
CA THR A 117 -4.97 -5.90 -4.56
C THR A 117 -5.24 -4.40 -4.35
N GLY A 118 -6.37 -3.89 -4.82
CA GLY A 118 -6.84 -2.53 -4.52
C GLY A 118 -7.04 -2.25 -3.03
N VAL A 119 -7.43 -3.24 -2.23
CA VAL A 119 -7.58 -3.10 -0.77
C VAL A 119 -6.24 -2.75 -0.11
N TYR A 120 -5.18 -3.38 -0.59
CA TYR A 120 -3.82 -3.11 -0.15
C TYR A 120 -3.34 -1.72 -0.57
N MET A 121 -3.64 -1.28 -1.80
CA MET A 121 -3.37 0.09 -2.26
C MET A 121 -4.04 1.13 -1.37
N SER A 122 -5.29 0.87 -0.97
CA SER A 122 -6.04 1.74 -0.08
C SER A 122 -5.41 1.84 1.31
N ALA A 123 -5.09 0.69 1.92
CA ALA A 123 -4.41 0.62 3.21
C ALA A 123 -3.05 1.33 3.19
N GLN A 124 -2.31 1.23 2.08
CA GLN A 124 -1.04 1.93 1.90
C GLN A 124 -1.20 3.46 1.98
N GLY A 125 -2.27 4.01 1.41
CA GLY A 125 -2.57 5.45 1.46
C GLY A 125 -2.72 5.99 2.88
N PHE A 126 -3.06 5.13 3.86
CA PHE A 126 -3.22 5.50 5.26
C PHE A 126 -1.92 5.55 6.07
N TYR A 127 -0.78 5.05 5.55
CA TYR A 127 0.52 5.12 6.27
C TYR A 127 0.98 6.55 6.56
N ARG A 128 0.74 7.50 5.64
CA ARG A 128 1.07 8.92 5.87
C ARG A 128 0.25 9.52 7.00
N PHE A 129 -1.00 9.10 7.15
CA PHE A 129 -1.86 9.51 8.26
C PHE A 129 -1.46 8.79 9.54
N ALA A 130 -1.12 7.49 9.47
CA ALA A 130 -0.54 6.68 10.55
C ALA A 130 0.65 7.37 11.23
N ALA A 131 1.58 7.86 10.43
CA ALA A 131 2.76 8.56 10.90
C ALA A 131 2.43 9.95 11.46
N ALA A 132 1.47 10.67 10.88
CA ALA A 132 1.04 11.97 11.38
C ALA A 132 0.45 11.88 12.80
N ASP A 133 -0.48 10.97 13.10
CA ASP A 133 -1.04 10.89 14.46
C ASP A 133 0.00 10.42 15.49
N SER A 134 1.03 9.68 15.07
CA SER A 134 2.10 9.23 15.96
C SER A 134 3.14 10.31 16.26
N ALA A 135 3.12 11.43 15.53
CA ALA A 135 4.07 12.52 15.64
C ALA A 135 3.51 13.69 16.46
N SER A 136 4.38 14.37 17.22
CA SER A 136 4.03 15.63 17.90
C SER A 136 3.63 16.71 16.89
N ASP A 137 2.82 17.70 17.30
CA ASP A 137 2.29 18.73 16.39
C ASP A 137 3.39 19.45 15.58
N ALA A 138 4.54 19.70 16.20
CA ALA A 138 5.71 20.29 15.53
C ALA A 138 6.42 19.34 14.54
N PHE A 139 6.26 18.01 14.68
CA PHE A 139 6.93 17.00 13.84
C PHE A 139 6.00 16.36 12.79
N ARG A 140 4.68 16.59 12.86
CA ARG A 140 3.69 16.06 11.90
C ARG A 140 4.03 16.33 10.43
N PRO A 141 4.37 17.58 10.01
CA PRO A 141 4.69 17.83 8.61
C PRO A 141 5.94 17.06 8.13
N LYS A 142 6.95 16.96 9.01
CA LYS A 142 8.18 16.20 8.74
C LYS A 142 7.91 14.71 8.64
N ALA A 143 7.08 14.15 9.53
CA ALA A 143 6.72 12.74 9.51
C ALA A 143 6.01 12.35 8.19
N ILE A 144 5.05 13.15 7.72
CA ILE A 144 4.37 12.93 6.44
C ILE A 144 5.38 12.97 5.28
N SER A 145 6.27 13.97 5.29
CA SER A 145 7.30 14.13 4.25
C SER A 145 8.25 12.93 4.20
N TYR A 146 8.74 12.43 5.34
CA TYR A 146 9.61 11.24 5.39
C TYR A 146 8.92 9.99 4.86
N VAL A 147 7.64 9.80 5.16
CA VAL A 147 6.86 8.65 4.68
C VAL A 147 6.68 8.70 3.17
N MET A 148 6.38 9.87 2.62
CA MET A 148 6.26 10.07 1.17
C MET A 148 7.62 9.89 0.47
N ALA A 149 8.71 10.38 1.07
CA ALA A 149 10.07 10.19 0.57
C ALA A 149 10.46 8.69 0.54
N GLY A 150 10.09 7.93 1.57
CA GLY A 150 10.25 6.47 1.58
C GLY A 150 9.51 5.80 0.41
N GLY A 151 8.28 6.23 0.12
CA GLY A 151 7.53 5.80 -1.05
C GLY A 151 8.19 6.16 -2.39
N LEU A 152 8.83 7.32 -2.48
CA LEU A 152 9.60 7.72 -3.68
C LEU A 152 10.81 6.81 -3.90
N VAL A 153 11.59 6.54 -2.85
CA VAL A 153 12.73 5.62 -2.91
C VAL A 153 12.27 4.23 -3.35
N ALA A 154 11.13 3.77 -2.82
CA ALA A 154 10.51 2.53 -3.20
C ALA A 154 10.11 2.47 -4.68
N ALA A 155 9.54 3.56 -5.20
CA ALA A 155 9.12 3.67 -6.59
C ALA A 155 10.31 3.62 -7.56
N VAL A 156 11.47 4.15 -7.14
CA VAL A 156 12.70 4.11 -7.94
C VAL A 156 13.38 2.76 -7.84
N LEU A 157 13.55 2.21 -6.63
CA LEU A 157 14.30 0.97 -6.41
C LEU A 157 13.50 -0.28 -6.81
N GLY A 158 12.18 -0.28 -6.65
CA GLY A 158 11.31 -1.44 -6.92
C GLY A 158 11.49 -1.99 -8.35
N PRO A 159 11.31 -1.18 -9.40
CA PRO A 159 11.53 -1.61 -10.78
C PRO A 159 12.98 -1.98 -11.10
N GLN A 160 13.96 -1.34 -10.43
CA GLN A 160 15.39 -1.59 -10.68
C GLN A 160 15.82 -2.96 -10.14
N LEU A 161 15.28 -3.40 -9.01
CA LEU A 161 15.56 -4.74 -8.47
C LEU A 161 15.09 -5.85 -9.42
N PHE A 162 13.95 -5.65 -10.10
CA PHE A 162 13.45 -6.60 -11.09
C PHE A 162 14.31 -6.65 -12.36
N LYS A 163 14.95 -5.55 -12.76
CA LYS A 163 15.88 -5.58 -13.89
C LYS A 163 17.13 -6.42 -13.64
N VAL A 164 17.48 -6.67 -12.38
CA VAL A 164 18.70 -7.41 -12.00
C VAL A 164 18.43 -8.90 -11.79
N THR A 165 17.15 -9.33 -11.68
CA THR A 165 16.75 -10.74 -11.53
C THR A 165 16.15 -11.27 -12.82
#